data_AF-A0A930RVI7-F1
#
_entry.id   AF-A0A930RVI7-F1
#
_cell.length_a   1.000
_cell.length_b   1.000
_cell.length_c   1.000
_cell.angle_alpha   90.00
_cell.angle_beta   90.00
_cell.angle_gamma   90.00
#
_symmetry.space_group_name_H-M   'P 1'
#
loop_
_entity.id
_entity.type
_entity.pdbx_description
1 polymer ?
#
loop_
_entity_poly.entity_id
_entity_poly.type
_entity_poly.pdbx_seq_one_letter_code
_entity_poly.pdbx_strand_id
1 'polypeptide(L)'
;MQIKNEAMLITYSDSMGSNMKDLKGVLDKYFQGAIGGVHLLPFFPSTGDRGFAPSDYTRVDPSLGTWEDVDALGEQYYLMFDFMINHISRESKFFQDFKENHENSPYKDMFIRIHEFFPEGRPNQADIDLIYKRKDKAPFQTVHFADGTTEEVWNTFGEEQIDLDVRKEIVKEFIRETIKDMASHGCSLIRLDAFAYAVKKLDTNDFFVEPDIWDLLNEVRDEAAKYQVELLPEIHEHYSIQMKIADHDYFVYDFALPMVVLYSLYSGKSNRLANWLQMSPMKQFTTLDTHDGIGVVDARDLLTDEELDYTSNKLYEVGANVKRIYSSEKYNNLDIYQINSTYYSALGNDDASYLLSRVLQCFAPGIPQVYYVGLLAGENDIELLESSKEG
;
A
#
# COMPACT_ATOMS: atom_id res chain seq x y z
N MET A 1 0.10 -20.63 6.21
CA MET A 1 1.40 -21.28 5.90
C MET A 1 2.52 -20.37 6.40
N GLN A 2 3.80 -20.77 6.38
CA GLN A 2 4.89 -19.79 6.63
C GLN A 2 5.41 -19.23 5.30
N ILE A 3 5.97 -18.03 5.34
CA ILE A 3 6.61 -17.39 4.18
C ILE A 3 7.73 -18.29 3.66
N LYS A 4 7.83 -18.41 2.33
CA LYS A 4 8.89 -19.15 1.64
C LYS A 4 9.61 -18.25 0.67
N ASN A 5 10.86 -18.58 0.36
CA ASN A 5 11.60 -17.95 -0.73
C ASN A 5 11.14 -18.49 -2.10
N GLU A 6 9.89 -18.18 -2.44
CA GLU A 6 9.20 -18.54 -3.68
C GLU A 6 8.49 -17.29 -4.21
N ALA A 7 8.27 -17.19 -5.52
CA ALA A 7 7.61 -16.00 -6.07
C ALA A 7 6.19 -15.83 -5.50
N MET A 8 5.82 -14.59 -5.22
CA MET A 8 4.49 -14.22 -4.75
C MET A 8 3.74 -13.48 -5.86
N LEU A 9 2.47 -13.80 -6.06
CA LEU A 9 1.58 -13.03 -6.93
C LEU A 9 0.90 -11.92 -6.13
N ILE A 10 0.88 -10.70 -6.66
CA ILE A 10 0.00 -9.62 -6.18
C ILE A 10 -1.21 -9.55 -7.12
N THR A 11 -2.42 -9.70 -6.59
CA THR A 11 -3.64 -9.66 -7.41
C THR A 11 -4.88 -9.24 -6.63
N TYR A 12 -5.84 -8.65 -7.33
CA TYR A 12 -7.21 -8.51 -6.83
C TYR A 12 -7.96 -9.83 -7.02
N SER A 13 -8.93 -10.08 -6.13
CA SER A 13 -9.76 -11.29 -6.15
C SER A 13 -10.51 -11.50 -7.47
N ASP A 14 -10.79 -10.42 -8.21
CA ASP A 14 -11.57 -10.37 -9.44
C ASP A 14 -10.74 -10.02 -10.69
N SER A 15 -9.42 -9.90 -10.57
CA SER A 15 -8.54 -9.48 -11.68
C SER A 15 -8.04 -10.63 -12.57
N MET A 16 -8.07 -11.87 -12.07
CA MET A 16 -7.75 -13.08 -12.83
C MET A 16 -8.95 -14.05 -12.84
N GLY A 17 -10.10 -13.54 -13.23
CA GLY A 17 -11.39 -14.21 -13.08
C GLY A 17 -12.48 -13.20 -12.77
N SER A 18 -13.46 -13.56 -11.96
CA SER A 18 -14.44 -12.60 -11.42
C SER A 18 -14.56 -12.64 -9.90
N ASN A 19 -13.87 -13.56 -9.22
CA ASN A 19 -13.89 -13.75 -7.77
C ASN A 19 -12.79 -14.75 -7.35
N MET A 20 -12.62 -14.98 -6.05
CA MET A 20 -11.58 -15.87 -5.50
C MET A 20 -11.65 -17.31 -6.01
N LYS A 21 -12.84 -17.84 -6.33
CA LYS A 21 -12.97 -19.21 -6.89
C LYS A 21 -12.39 -19.29 -8.28
N ASP A 22 -12.66 -18.29 -9.12
CA ASP A 22 -12.10 -18.21 -10.46
C ASP A 22 -10.59 -17.99 -10.39
N LEU A 23 -10.13 -17.08 -9.50
CA LEU A 23 -8.70 -16.87 -9.24
C LEU A 23 -8.01 -18.19 -8.89
N LYS A 24 -8.55 -18.94 -7.91
CA LYS A 24 -8.00 -20.26 -7.55
C LYS A 24 -7.97 -21.20 -8.75
N GLY A 25 -9.04 -21.26 -9.53
CA GLY A 25 -9.11 -22.10 -10.74
C GLY A 25 -8.06 -21.73 -11.78
N VAL A 26 -7.77 -20.44 -11.95
CA VAL A 26 -6.72 -19.94 -12.85
C VAL A 26 -5.33 -20.31 -12.33
N LEU A 27 -5.06 -20.09 -11.04
CA LEU A 27 -3.78 -20.43 -10.42
C LEU A 27 -3.47 -21.92 -10.50
N ASP A 28 -4.43 -22.76 -10.10
CA ASP A 28 -4.30 -24.22 -10.11
C ASP A 28 -4.06 -24.76 -11.54
N LYS A 29 -4.66 -24.14 -12.55
CA LYS A 29 -4.58 -24.63 -13.94
C LYS A 29 -3.34 -24.17 -14.68
N TYR A 30 -2.92 -22.91 -14.49
CA TYR A 30 -1.92 -22.27 -15.35
C TYR A 30 -0.62 -21.89 -14.65
N PHE A 31 -0.63 -21.75 -13.31
CA PHE A 31 0.52 -21.21 -12.57
C PHE A 31 1.00 -22.12 -11.43
N GLN A 32 0.54 -23.38 -11.41
CA GLN A 32 0.95 -24.36 -10.41
C GLN A 32 2.49 -24.53 -10.41
N GLY A 33 3.09 -24.35 -9.24
CA GLY A 33 4.55 -24.47 -9.05
C GLY A 33 5.37 -23.25 -9.50
N ALA A 34 4.75 -22.24 -10.11
CA ALA A 34 5.41 -20.97 -10.41
C ALA A 34 5.28 -19.95 -9.27
N ILE A 35 4.19 -20.03 -8.50
CA ILE A 35 3.85 -19.11 -7.41
C ILE A 35 3.77 -19.91 -6.10
N GLY A 36 4.41 -19.40 -5.05
CA GLY A 36 4.38 -19.98 -3.69
C GLY A 36 3.43 -19.25 -2.74
N GLY A 37 3.14 -17.97 -3.00
CA GLY A 37 2.27 -17.13 -2.17
C GLY A 37 1.41 -16.17 -2.97
N VAL A 38 0.33 -15.69 -2.36
CA VAL A 38 -0.59 -14.72 -2.96
C VAL A 38 -0.78 -13.56 -1.99
N HIS A 39 -0.39 -12.36 -2.40
CA HIS A 39 -0.92 -11.12 -1.85
C HIS A 39 -2.27 -10.87 -2.48
N LEU A 40 -3.31 -11.15 -1.70
CA LEU A 40 -4.68 -10.86 -2.06
C LEU A 40 -4.97 -9.43 -1.63
N LEU A 41 -4.99 -8.52 -2.61
CA LEU A 41 -5.34 -7.12 -2.41
C LEU A 41 -6.72 -7.00 -1.75
N PRO A 42 -7.05 -5.86 -1.10
CA PRO A 42 -8.13 -5.80 -0.13
C PRO A 42 -9.44 -6.39 -0.66
N PHE A 43 -9.95 -7.38 0.05
CA PHE A 43 -11.12 -8.18 -0.35
C PHE A 43 -12.29 -8.06 0.65
N PHE A 44 -12.19 -7.10 1.56
CA PHE A 44 -13.24 -6.75 2.51
C PHE A 44 -14.25 -5.78 1.88
N PRO A 45 -15.50 -5.72 2.37
CA PRO A 45 -16.45 -4.70 1.96
C PRO A 45 -15.85 -3.30 2.09
N SER A 46 -15.84 -2.55 1.01
CA SER A 46 -15.19 -1.24 0.93
C SER A 46 -16.06 -0.21 0.23
N THR A 47 -15.87 1.08 0.55
CA THR A 47 -16.64 2.19 -0.04
C THR A 47 -15.85 3.06 -1.01
N GLY A 48 -14.58 2.75 -1.25
CA GLY A 48 -13.72 3.55 -2.11
C GLY A 48 -12.34 2.94 -2.28
N ASP A 49 -11.57 3.56 -3.17
CA ASP A 49 -10.15 3.26 -3.37
C ASP A 49 -9.88 1.77 -3.62
N ARG A 50 -10.74 1.13 -4.43
CA ARG A 50 -10.67 -0.29 -4.83
C ARG A 50 -10.37 -1.27 -3.67
N GLY A 51 -10.93 -1.02 -2.49
CA GLY A 51 -10.75 -1.87 -1.31
C GLY A 51 -9.99 -1.23 -0.16
N PHE A 52 -9.24 -0.16 -0.41
CA PHE A 52 -8.44 0.55 0.60
C PHE A 52 -9.26 1.50 1.49
N ALA A 53 -10.59 1.59 1.32
CA ALA A 53 -11.50 2.16 2.31
C ALA A 53 -12.39 1.06 2.93
N PRO A 54 -11.86 0.16 3.78
CA PRO A 54 -12.60 -0.98 4.30
C PRO A 54 -13.64 -0.54 5.32
N SER A 55 -14.86 -1.07 5.20
CA SER A 55 -15.97 -0.79 6.12
C SER A 55 -16.15 -1.86 7.19
N ASP A 56 -15.67 -3.08 6.92
CA ASP A 56 -15.83 -4.23 7.81
C ASP A 56 -14.76 -5.31 7.53
N TYR A 57 -13.84 -5.51 8.46
CA TYR A 57 -12.79 -6.54 8.35
C TYR A 57 -13.27 -7.94 8.74
N THR A 58 -14.46 -8.09 9.32
CA THR A 58 -14.92 -9.38 9.88
C THR A 58 -15.52 -10.33 8.83
N ARG A 59 -15.65 -9.87 7.58
CA ARG A 59 -16.23 -10.65 6.48
C ARG A 59 -15.60 -10.28 5.15
N VAL A 60 -15.52 -11.25 4.25
CA VAL A 60 -15.18 -11.04 2.84
C VAL A 60 -16.32 -10.28 2.13
N ASP A 61 -15.97 -9.45 1.14
CA ASP A 61 -16.97 -8.84 0.27
C ASP A 61 -17.77 -9.94 -0.46
N PRO A 62 -19.10 -9.99 -0.32
CA PRO A 62 -19.91 -11.06 -0.90
C PRO A 62 -19.80 -11.17 -2.42
N SER A 63 -19.37 -10.11 -3.12
CA SER A 63 -19.12 -10.14 -4.56
C SER A 63 -17.81 -10.84 -4.92
N LEU A 64 -16.84 -10.87 -4.01
CA LEU A 64 -15.51 -11.45 -4.20
C LEU A 64 -15.39 -12.88 -3.66
N GLY A 65 -16.21 -13.25 -2.67
CA GLY A 65 -16.26 -14.62 -2.16
C GLY A 65 -16.64 -14.71 -0.68
N THR A 66 -16.06 -15.71 -0.02
CA THR A 66 -16.27 -16.03 1.40
C THR A 66 -14.93 -16.35 2.07
N TRP A 67 -14.89 -16.39 3.40
CA TRP A 67 -13.70 -16.83 4.11
C TRP A 67 -13.31 -18.26 3.75
N GLU A 68 -14.28 -19.14 3.44
CA GLU A 68 -14.00 -20.49 2.95
C GLU A 68 -13.23 -20.49 1.62
N ASP A 69 -13.44 -19.49 0.76
CA ASP A 69 -12.70 -19.34 -0.50
C ASP A 69 -11.27 -18.85 -0.26
N VAL A 70 -11.07 -17.98 0.74
CA VAL A 70 -9.75 -17.55 1.20
C VAL A 70 -8.98 -18.72 1.82
N ASP A 71 -9.62 -19.47 2.71
CA ASP A 71 -9.03 -20.65 3.35
C ASP A 71 -8.61 -21.69 2.30
N ALA A 72 -9.42 -21.89 1.26
CA ALA A 72 -9.10 -22.78 0.14
C ALA A 72 -7.87 -22.33 -0.67
N LEU A 73 -7.63 -21.02 -0.82
CA LEU A 73 -6.36 -20.51 -1.37
C LEU A 73 -5.19 -20.81 -0.43
N GLY A 74 -5.41 -20.62 0.88
CA GLY A 74 -4.44 -20.84 1.96
C GLY A 74 -3.96 -22.29 2.13
N GLU A 75 -4.67 -23.26 1.55
CA GLU A 75 -4.24 -24.67 1.51
C GLU A 75 -3.01 -24.90 0.62
N GLN A 76 -2.82 -24.07 -0.41
CA GLN A 76 -1.73 -24.23 -1.40
C GLN A 76 -0.72 -23.09 -1.37
N TYR A 77 -1.15 -21.87 -1.05
CA TYR A 77 -0.34 -20.66 -1.10
C TYR A 77 -0.26 -20.03 0.28
N TYR A 78 0.91 -19.49 0.66
CA TYR A 78 0.93 -18.60 1.81
C TYR A 78 0.29 -17.26 1.43
N LEU A 79 -0.51 -16.70 2.33
CA LEU A 79 -1.35 -15.54 2.02
C LEU A 79 -0.79 -14.28 2.66
N MET A 80 -0.79 -13.20 1.88
CA MET A 80 -0.61 -11.84 2.39
C MET A 80 -1.92 -11.06 2.26
N PHE A 81 -2.32 -10.39 3.34
CA PHE A 81 -3.49 -9.52 3.38
C PHE A 81 -3.08 -8.08 3.73
N ASP A 82 -3.89 -7.13 3.28
CA ASP A 82 -3.77 -5.73 3.68
C ASP A 82 -4.48 -5.44 4.99
N PHE A 83 -3.82 -4.64 5.82
CA PHE A 83 -4.45 -3.99 6.96
C PHE A 83 -4.22 -2.47 6.89
N MET A 84 -5.28 -1.73 6.60
CA MET A 84 -5.31 -0.27 6.60
C MET A 84 -5.33 0.22 8.05
N ILE A 85 -4.16 0.11 8.70
CA ILE A 85 -3.97 0.48 10.11
C ILE A 85 -4.13 1.99 10.34
N ASN A 86 -3.90 2.80 9.30
CA ASN A 86 -4.02 4.25 9.36
C ASN A 86 -5.48 4.73 9.42
N HIS A 87 -6.40 4.06 8.72
CA HIS A 87 -7.72 4.61 8.44
C HIS A 87 -8.80 3.53 8.23
N ILE A 88 -10.06 3.93 8.32
CA ILE A 88 -11.22 3.07 8.07
C ILE A 88 -12.28 3.82 7.26
N SER A 89 -13.17 3.09 6.59
CA SER A 89 -14.27 3.71 5.84
C SER A 89 -15.15 4.58 6.75
N ARG A 90 -15.56 5.74 6.23
CA ARG A 90 -16.63 6.56 6.82
C ARG A 90 -17.97 5.84 6.90
N GLU A 91 -18.20 4.80 6.11
CA GLU A 91 -19.41 3.97 6.19
C GLU A 91 -19.23 2.77 7.11
N SER A 92 -18.09 2.66 7.81
CA SER A 92 -17.91 1.67 8.87
C SER A 92 -18.92 1.86 10.00
N LYS A 93 -19.26 0.74 10.66
CA LYS A 93 -20.15 0.76 11.83
C LYS A 93 -19.66 1.71 12.93
N PHE A 94 -18.34 1.89 13.03
CA PHE A 94 -17.69 2.74 14.03
C PHE A 94 -17.95 4.23 13.74
N PHE A 95 -17.70 4.66 12.50
CA PHE A 95 -17.85 6.08 12.13
C PHE A 95 -19.32 6.48 12.00
N GLN A 96 -20.18 5.59 11.52
CA GLN A 96 -21.63 5.85 11.47
C GLN A 96 -22.23 5.98 12.87
N ASP A 97 -21.82 5.13 13.82
CA ASP A 97 -22.24 5.28 15.21
C ASP A 97 -21.68 6.57 15.84
N PHE A 98 -20.44 6.95 15.54
CA PHE A 98 -19.88 8.23 15.96
C PHE A 98 -20.68 9.43 15.41
N LYS A 99 -21.07 9.41 14.14
CA LYS A 99 -21.92 10.45 13.54
C LYS A 99 -23.31 10.54 14.16
N GLU A 100 -23.91 9.40 14.47
CA GLU A 100 -25.26 9.33 15.04
C GLU A 100 -25.28 9.73 16.53
N ASN A 101 -24.33 9.22 17.31
CA ASN A 101 -24.33 9.34 18.77
C ASN A 101 -23.37 10.41 19.31
N HIS A 102 -22.50 10.95 18.47
CA HIS A 102 -21.52 12.00 18.80
C HIS A 102 -20.77 11.70 20.11
N GLU A 103 -20.89 12.56 21.13
CA GLU A 103 -20.24 12.40 22.45
C GLU A 103 -20.66 11.15 23.23
N ASN A 104 -21.82 10.57 22.90
CA ASN A 104 -22.32 9.33 23.50
C ASN A 104 -21.86 8.07 22.76
N SER A 105 -21.18 8.22 21.61
CA SER A 105 -20.66 7.07 20.87
C SER A 105 -19.52 6.40 21.67
N PRO A 106 -19.54 5.06 21.81
CA PRO A 106 -18.38 4.34 22.34
C PRO A 106 -17.16 4.43 21.41
N TYR A 107 -17.33 4.86 20.15
CA TYR A 107 -16.29 4.91 19.14
C TYR A 107 -15.71 6.31 18.92
N LYS A 108 -16.12 7.33 19.69
CA LYS A 108 -15.63 8.70 19.50
C LYS A 108 -14.10 8.82 19.59
N ASP A 109 -13.49 8.04 20.47
CA ASP A 109 -12.04 7.98 20.68
C ASP A 109 -11.31 7.16 19.58
N MET A 110 -12.02 6.56 18.63
CA MET A 110 -11.35 5.89 17.49
C MET A 110 -10.78 6.89 16.49
N PHE A 111 -11.29 8.12 16.43
CA PHE A 111 -10.98 9.08 15.39
C PHE A 111 -10.19 10.28 15.94
N ILE A 112 -9.29 10.82 15.13
CA ILE A 112 -8.49 11.99 15.53
C ILE A 112 -9.34 13.26 15.32
N ARG A 113 -9.95 13.76 16.40
CA ARG A 113 -10.76 14.99 16.40
C ARG A 113 -9.84 16.21 16.47
N ILE A 114 -9.93 17.11 15.49
CA ILE A 114 -8.96 18.22 15.32
C ILE A 114 -8.93 19.15 16.53
N HIS A 115 -10.09 19.45 17.11
CA HIS A 115 -10.20 20.32 18.29
C HIS A 115 -9.64 19.70 19.57
N GLU A 116 -9.48 18.37 19.63
CA GLU A 116 -8.83 17.67 20.76
C GLU A 116 -7.33 17.48 20.52
N PHE A 117 -6.94 17.28 19.25
CA PHE A 117 -5.56 17.05 18.87
C PHE A 117 -4.71 18.31 19.00
N PHE A 118 -5.22 19.44 18.50
CA PHE A 118 -4.52 20.73 18.58
C PHE A 118 -4.97 21.54 19.79
N PRO A 119 -4.05 22.20 20.52
CA PRO A 119 -4.41 23.10 21.61
C PRO A 119 -5.11 24.36 21.09
N GLU A 120 -5.74 25.11 22.00
CA GLU A 120 -6.40 26.39 21.67
C GLU A 120 -5.49 27.32 20.86
N GLY A 121 -6.01 27.84 19.73
CA GLY A 121 -5.25 28.66 18.78
C GLY A 121 -4.48 27.89 17.70
N ARG A 122 -4.58 26.56 17.68
CA ARG A 122 -4.07 25.67 16.62
C ARG A 122 -5.21 24.80 16.04
N PRO A 123 -5.06 24.23 14.83
CA PRO A 123 -3.92 24.40 13.92
C PRO A 123 -3.88 25.80 13.30
N ASN A 124 -2.69 26.38 13.18
CA ASN A 124 -2.42 27.55 12.36
C ASN A 124 -1.76 27.13 11.03
N GLN A 125 -1.48 28.10 10.14
CA GLN A 125 -0.90 27.78 8.83
C GLN A 125 0.44 27.05 8.92
N ALA A 126 1.30 27.37 9.90
CA ALA A 126 2.59 26.69 10.07
C ALA A 126 2.41 25.21 10.48
N ASP A 127 1.35 24.90 11.22
CA ASP A 127 1.00 23.51 11.55
C ASP A 127 0.59 22.76 10.28
N ILE A 128 -0.30 23.34 9.49
CA ILE A 128 -0.81 22.75 8.24
C ILE A 128 0.33 22.60 7.20
N ASP A 129 1.29 23.52 7.18
CA ASP A 129 2.44 23.49 6.27
C ASP A 129 3.50 22.46 6.68
N LEU A 130 3.58 22.12 7.98
CA LEU A 130 4.50 21.12 8.49
C LEU A 130 4.06 19.70 8.14
N ILE A 131 2.75 19.44 8.08
CA ILE A 131 2.20 18.12 7.78
C ILE A 131 2.64 17.64 6.39
N TYR A 132 3.12 16.40 6.32
CA TYR A 132 3.39 15.71 5.07
C TYR A 132 2.05 15.33 4.39
N LYS A 133 1.60 16.19 3.47
CA LYS A 133 0.27 16.10 2.86
C LYS A 133 0.26 15.24 1.60
N ARG A 134 -0.84 14.50 1.40
CA ARG A 134 -1.21 13.80 0.16
C ARG A 134 -2.25 14.55 -0.69
N LYS A 135 -2.54 15.80 -0.31
CA LYS A 135 -3.50 16.68 -0.99
C LYS A 135 -3.12 18.14 -0.78
N ASP A 136 -3.56 19.02 -1.68
CA ASP A 136 -3.28 20.46 -1.64
C ASP A 136 -3.98 21.23 -0.50
N LYS A 137 -4.74 20.54 0.36
CA LYS A 137 -5.49 21.12 1.50
C LYS A 137 -5.07 20.48 2.83
N ALA A 138 -5.48 21.11 3.94
CA ALA A 138 -5.33 20.48 5.25
C ALA A 138 -6.01 19.10 5.27
N PRO A 139 -5.42 18.07 5.90
CA PRO A 139 -5.96 16.72 5.91
C PRO A 139 -7.10 16.56 6.91
N PHE A 140 -8.10 17.43 6.81
CA PHE A 140 -9.25 17.49 7.70
C PHE A 140 -10.54 17.31 6.89
N GLN A 141 -11.53 16.70 7.53
CA GLN A 141 -12.85 16.51 6.98
C GLN A 141 -13.91 16.96 7.98
N THR A 142 -14.83 17.80 7.54
CA THR A 142 -15.97 18.21 8.35
C THR A 142 -16.97 17.05 8.49
N VAL A 143 -17.37 16.78 9.72
CA VAL A 143 -18.38 15.80 10.11
C VAL A 143 -19.61 16.55 10.60
N HIS A 144 -20.78 16.15 10.10
CA HIS A 144 -22.07 16.62 10.57
C HIS A 144 -22.71 15.55 11.44
N PHE A 145 -23.00 15.88 12.70
CA PHE A 145 -23.59 14.97 13.68
C PHE A 145 -25.11 15.05 13.71
N ALA A 146 -25.77 13.99 14.19
CA ALA A 146 -27.23 13.94 14.29
C ALA A 146 -27.82 14.96 15.28
N ASP A 147 -27.03 15.43 16.26
CA ASP A 147 -27.42 16.49 17.19
C ASP A 147 -27.37 17.91 16.58
N GLY A 148 -26.99 18.03 15.30
CA GLY A 148 -26.90 19.28 14.55
C GLY A 148 -25.57 20.02 14.70
N THR A 149 -24.62 19.49 15.48
CA THR A 149 -23.27 20.05 15.60
C THR A 149 -22.36 19.62 14.45
N THR A 150 -21.20 20.26 14.35
CA THR A 150 -20.17 19.94 13.36
C THR A 150 -18.79 19.99 13.97
N GLU A 151 -17.93 19.07 13.56
CA GLU A 151 -16.52 19.05 13.94
C GLU A 151 -15.64 18.66 12.75
N GLU A 152 -14.33 18.79 12.92
CA GLU A 152 -13.36 18.28 11.96
C GLU A 152 -12.65 17.05 12.54
N VAL A 153 -12.47 16.04 11.70
CA VAL A 153 -11.64 14.86 11.96
C VAL A 153 -10.50 14.78 10.98
N TRP A 154 -9.43 14.07 11.35
CA TRP A 154 -8.31 13.81 10.45
C TRP A 154 -8.71 12.87 9.32
N ASN A 155 -8.28 13.22 8.12
CA ASN A 155 -8.52 12.51 6.87
C ASN A 155 -7.30 12.75 5.97
N THR A 156 -6.37 11.81 5.91
CA THR A 156 -5.09 11.93 5.18
C THR A 156 -5.28 11.75 3.68
N PHE A 157 -6.11 10.78 3.27
CA PHE A 157 -6.29 10.35 1.89
C PHE A 157 -7.63 10.84 1.30
N GLY A 158 -8.38 9.97 0.62
CA GLY A 158 -9.69 10.25 0.04
C GLY A 158 -10.79 10.43 1.09
N GLU A 159 -11.92 11.03 0.72
CA GLU A 159 -13.02 11.38 1.64
C GLU A 159 -13.70 10.19 2.32
N GLU A 160 -13.44 8.98 1.82
CA GLU A 160 -13.93 7.73 2.40
C GLU A 160 -13.05 7.21 3.54
N GLN A 161 -11.81 7.69 3.69
CA GLN A 161 -10.77 7.11 4.56
C GLN A 161 -10.55 7.96 5.81
N ILE A 162 -11.27 7.67 6.90
CA ILE A 162 -11.14 8.41 8.16
C ILE A 162 -10.01 7.84 9.00
N ASP A 163 -9.05 8.68 9.40
CA ASP A 163 -7.87 8.25 10.15
C ASP A 163 -8.21 7.81 11.59
N LEU A 164 -7.56 6.73 12.00
CA LEU A 164 -7.68 6.16 13.34
C LEU A 164 -6.65 6.78 14.30
N ASP A 165 -7.04 7.03 15.55
CA ASP A 165 -6.11 7.42 16.61
C ASP A 165 -5.46 6.19 17.25
N VAL A 166 -4.36 5.71 16.66
CA VAL A 166 -3.60 4.52 17.11
C VAL A 166 -3.07 4.59 18.55
N ARG A 167 -3.13 5.77 19.20
CA ARG A 167 -2.73 5.96 20.60
C ARG A 167 -3.82 5.52 21.57
N LYS A 168 -5.07 5.43 21.10
CA LYS A 168 -6.25 5.15 21.93
C LYS A 168 -6.48 3.66 22.06
N GLU A 169 -6.83 3.20 23.27
CA GLU A 169 -6.93 1.77 23.57
C GLU A 169 -7.99 1.06 22.73
N ILE A 170 -9.07 1.76 22.36
CA ILE A 170 -10.10 1.21 21.47
C ILE A 170 -9.56 0.88 20.07
N VAL A 171 -8.62 1.67 19.55
CA VAL A 171 -7.95 1.40 18.27
C VAL A 171 -6.92 0.29 18.43
N LYS A 172 -6.18 0.27 19.55
CA LYS A 172 -5.26 -0.84 19.87
C LYS A 172 -6.00 -2.18 19.98
N GLU A 173 -7.19 -2.20 20.59
CA GLU A 173 -8.04 -3.38 20.64
C GLU A 173 -8.55 -3.80 19.26
N PHE A 174 -9.01 -2.85 18.45
CA PHE A 174 -9.39 -3.08 17.05
C PHE A 174 -8.25 -3.70 16.22
N ILE A 175 -7.02 -3.18 16.36
CA ILE A 175 -5.82 -3.73 15.73
C ILE A 175 -5.59 -5.19 16.16
N ARG A 176 -5.65 -5.48 17.47
CA ARG A 176 -5.43 -6.83 17.99
C ARG A 176 -6.47 -7.84 17.49
N GLU A 177 -7.74 -7.46 17.53
CA GLU A 177 -8.84 -8.31 17.04
C GLU A 177 -8.72 -8.55 15.53
N THR A 178 -8.38 -7.53 14.74
CA THR A 178 -8.23 -7.66 13.28
C THR A 178 -7.08 -8.59 12.90
N ILE A 179 -5.91 -8.45 13.54
CA ILE A 179 -4.75 -9.35 13.32
C ILE A 179 -5.12 -10.79 13.65
N LYS A 180 -5.79 -11.01 14.79
CA LYS A 180 -6.23 -12.34 15.23
C LYS A 180 -7.21 -12.97 14.23
N ASP A 181 -8.18 -12.20 13.74
CA ASP A 181 -9.19 -12.67 12.78
C ASP A 181 -8.54 -13.07 11.45
N MET A 182 -7.73 -12.18 10.87
CA MET A 182 -6.95 -12.46 9.65
C MET A 182 -6.06 -13.71 9.80
N ALA A 183 -5.36 -13.83 10.94
CA ALA A 183 -4.52 -14.98 11.21
C ALA A 183 -5.31 -16.29 11.32
N SER A 184 -6.55 -16.23 11.83
CA SER A 184 -7.43 -17.40 11.92
C SER A 184 -7.87 -17.93 10.54
N HIS A 185 -7.80 -17.10 9.50
CA HIS A 185 -8.09 -17.40 8.11
C HIS A 185 -6.84 -17.59 7.23
N GLY A 186 -5.78 -18.14 7.84
CA GLY A 186 -4.58 -18.58 7.10
C GLY A 186 -3.61 -17.48 6.65
N CYS A 187 -3.85 -16.21 7.07
CA CYS A 187 -2.92 -15.11 6.81
C CYS A 187 -1.53 -15.48 7.34
N SER A 188 -0.51 -15.24 6.51
CA SER A 188 0.89 -15.56 6.81
C SER A 188 1.74 -14.29 6.94
N LEU A 189 1.29 -13.20 6.32
CA LEU A 189 1.98 -11.91 6.26
C LEU A 189 0.94 -10.79 6.16
N ILE A 190 1.05 -9.76 6.98
CA ILE A 190 0.18 -8.58 6.88
C ILE A 190 0.97 -7.42 6.28
N ARG A 191 0.49 -6.89 5.15
CA ARG A 191 0.92 -5.59 4.62
C ARG A 191 0.27 -4.50 5.46
N LEU A 192 1.07 -3.67 6.13
CA LEU A 192 0.56 -2.50 6.85
C LEU A 192 0.51 -1.34 5.88
N ASP A 193 -0.68 -1.08 5.36
CA ASP A 193 -0.94 -0.03 4.38
C ASP A 193 -0.75 1.36 5.00
N ALA A 194 -0.10 2.26 4.26
CA ALA A 194 0.11 3.65 4.67
C ALA A 194 0.72 3.80 6.07
N PHE A 195 1.58 2.86 6.48
CA PHE A 195 2.01 2.73 7.87
C PHE A 195 2.72 4.00 8.39
N ALA A 196 3.52 4.64 7.53
CA ALA A 196 4.23 5.87 7.88
C ALA A 196 3.30 7.01 8.35
N TYR A 197 2.04 7.02 7.92
CA TYR A 197 1.07 8.04 8.30
C TYR A 197 0.37 7.75 9.63
N ALA A 198 0.46 6.52 10.17
CA ALA A 198 -0.40 6.09 11.27
C ALA A 198 -0.25 6.93 12.55
N VAL A 199 0.95 7.43 12.85
CA VAL A 199 1.24 8.20 14.06
C VAL A 199 1.19 9.70 13.79
N LYS A 200 0.25 10.39 14.46
CA LYS A 200 0.13 11.85 14.46
C LYS A 200 0.64 12.43 15.77
N LYS A 201 1.51 13.44 15.69
CA LYS A 201 2.12 14.08 16.85
C LYS A 201 2.34 15.57 16.61
N LEU A 202 1.92 16.37 17.59
CA LEU A 202 2.13 17.81 17.57
C LEU A 202 3.59 18.16 17.28
N ASP A 203 3.75 19.19 16.44
CA ASP A 203 5.05 19.77 16.07
C ASP A 203 5.95 18.82 15.26
N THR A 204 5.34 17.85 14.59
CA THR A 204 6.00 16.95 13.63
C THR A 204 5.32 17.04 12.26
N ASN A 205 5.90 16.41 11.25
CA ASN A 205 5.29 16.32 9.92
C ASN A 205 4.27 15.18 9.78
N ASP A 206 3.98 14.45 10.86
CA ASP A 206 3.02 13.33 10.89
C ASP A 206 3.32 12.20 9.88
N PHE A 207 4.59 12.05 9.49
CA PHE A 207 5.07 10.99 8.61
C PHE A 207 6.33 10.33 9.20
N PHE A 208 6.22 9.03 9.46
CA PHE A 208 7.26 8.20 10.08
C PHE A 208 7.83 8.83 11.36
N VAL A 209 6.94 9.25 12.27
CA VAL A 209 7.28 10.01 13.47
C VAL A 209 8.05 9.15 14.49
N GLU A 210 9.36 9.36 14.58
CA GLU A 210 10.23 8.67 15.53
C GLU A 210 10.23 9.35 16.93
N PRO A 211 10.31 8.58 18.03
CA PRO A 211 10.37 7.11 18.10
C PRO A 211 8.99 6.42 18.07
N ASP A 212 7.90 7.17 18.17
CA ASP A 212 6.54 6.68 18.41
C ASP A 212 6.06 5.66 17.35
N ILE A 213 6.51 5.80 16.10
CA ILE A 213 6.23 4.84 15.01
C ILE A 213 6.81 3.44 15.30
N TRP A 214 7.97 3.37 15.98
CA TRP A 214 8.59 2.10 16.35
C TRP A 214 7.84 1.41 17.48
N ASP A 215 7.30 2.19 18.43
CA ASP A 215 6.47 1.64 19.51
C ASP A 215 5.21 0.99 18.92
N LEU A 216 4.52 1.69 18.00
CA LEU A 216 3.39 1.12 17.27
C LEU A 216 3.79 -0.15 16.50
N LEU A 217 4.85 -0.10 15.70
CA LEU A 217 5.27 -1.25 14.89
C LEU A 217 5.62 -2.46 15.76
N ASN A 218 6.28 -2.25 16.89
CA ASN A 218 6.61 -3.32 17.84
C ASN A 218 5.38 -3.89 18.54
N GLU A 219 4.41 -3.04 18.95
CA GLU A 219 3.14 -3.51 19.51
C GLU A 219 2.36 -4.40 18.52
N VAL A 220 2.30 -3.99 17.25
CA VAL A 220 1.67 -4.75 16.17
C VAL A 220 2.42 -6.07 15.92
N ARG A 221 3.76 -6.04 15.91
CA ARG A 221 4.60 -7.24 15.75
C ARG A 221 4.37 -8.23 16.89
N ASP A 222 4.33 -7.76 18.13
CA ASP A 222 4.16 -8.61 19.30
C ASP A 222 2.78 -9.30 19.30
N GLU A 223 1.75 -8.64 18.77
CA GLU A 223 0.45 -9.28 18.55
C GLU A 223 0.50 -10.31 17.41
N ALA A 224 1.01 -9.92 16.23
CA ALA A 224 1.07 -10.80 15.05
C ALA A 224 1.92 -12.07 15.31
N ALA A 225 3.01 -11.93 16.07
CA ALA A 225 3.89 -13.03 16.44
C ALA A 225 3.18 -14.13 17.26
N LYS A 226 2.10 -13.81 17.99
CA LYS A 226 1.28 -14.81 18.72
C LYS A 226 0.66 -15.83 17.77
N TYR A 227 0.47 -15.46 16.51
CA TYR A 227 -0.14 -16.27 15.48
C TYR A 227 0.84 -16.68 14.36
N GLN A 228 2.14 -16.42 14.54
CA GLN A 228 3.19 -16.67 13.53
C GLN A 228 2.95 -15.90 12.21
N VAL A 229 2.39 -14.70 12.33
CA VAL A 229 2.20 -13.78 11.21
C VAL A 229 3.32 -12.76 11.20
N GLU A 230 3.93 -12.57 10.04
CA GLU A 230 4.98 -11.56 9.81
C GLU A 230 4.34 -10.25 9.33
N LEU A 231 5.12 -9.16 9.38
CA LEU A 231 4.65 -7.82 8.97
C LEU A 231 5.50 -7.27 7.83
N LEU A 232 4.85 -6.53 6.94
CA LEU A 232 5.45 -5.80 5.84
C LEU A 232 4.86 -4.38 5.80
N PRO A 233 5.47 -3.40 6.52
CA PRO A 233 5.04 -2.01 6.43
C PRO A 233 5.32 -1.45 5.04
N GLU A 234 4.28 -0.89 4.41
CA GLU A 234 4.43 -0.17 3.15
C GLU A 234 4.77 1.29 3.42
N ILE A 235 5.86 1.77 2.79
CA ILE A 235 6.34 3.15 2.87
C ILE A 235 7.04 3.54 1.56
N HIS A 236 6.39 4.41 0.78
CA HIS A 236 7.01 5.12 -0.35
C HIS A 236 7.70 6.41 0.09
N GLU A 237 9.03 6.39 0.23
CA GLU A 237 9.87 7.55 0.53
C GLU A 237 11.35 7.16 0.31
N HIS A 238 12.29 8.07 0.54
CA HIS A 238 13.72 7.80 0.47
C HIS A 238 14.13 6.46 1.12
N TYR A 239 14.88 5.64 0.36
CA TYR A 239 15.22 4.24 0.69
C TYR A 239 15.87 4.03 2.07
N SER A 240 16.46 5.07 2.66
CA SER A 240 17.03 4.99 4.01
C SER A 240 16.00 4.63 5.09
N ILE A 241 14.71 4.92 4.90
CA ILE A 241 13.65 4.49 5.82
C ILE A 241 13.50 2.96 5.75
N GLN A 242 13.48 2.38 4.55
CA GLN A 242 13.47 0.93 4.36
C GLN A 242 14.71 0.28 5.00
N MET A 243 15.89 0.90 4.88
CA MET A 243 17.10 0.42 5.56
C MET A 243 16.95 0.40 7.08
N LYS A 244 16.38 1.46 7.68
CA LYS A 244 16.10 1.50 9.13
C LYS A 244 15.14 0.38 9.54
N ILE A 245 14.09 0.12 8.76
CA ILE A 245 13.11 -0.93 9.06
C ILE A 245 13.75 -2.32 8.99
N ALA A 246 14.59 -2.55 7.96
CA ALA A 246 15.35 -3.79 7.83
C ALA A 246 16.36 -3.99 8.98
N ASP A 247 17.02 -2.93 9.46
CA ASP A 247 17.91 -2.97 10.64
C ASP A 247 17.17 -3.38 11.93
N HIS A 248 15.85 -3.19 11.97
CA HIS A 248 14.97 -3.63 13.05
C HIS A 248 14.34 -5.02 12.82
N ASP A 249 14.85 -5.77 11.83
CA ASP A 249 14.44 -7.15 11.48
C ASP A 249 12.97 -7.27 11.02
N TYR A 250 12.46 -6.26 10.31
CA TYR A 250 11.19 -6.33 9.60
C TYR A 250 11.40 -6.64 8.11
N PHE A 251 10.39 -7.24 7.46
CA PHE A 251 10.37 -7.26 6.00
C PHE A 251 10.14 -5.84 5.47
N VAL A 252 10.72 -5.56 4.30
CA VAL A 252 10.56 -4.30 3.57
C VAL A 252 10.24 -4.54 2.11
N TYR A 253 9.70 -3.53 1.44
CA TYR A 253 9.62 -3.51 -0.03
C TYR A 253 10.92 -2.97 -0.65
N ASP A 254 11.33 -3.56 -1.76
CA ASP A 254 12.36 -2.96 -2.64
C ASP A 254 11.69 -2.05 -3.69
N PHE A 255 11.19 -0.89 -3.24
CA PHE A 255 10.59 0.11 -4.14
C PHE A 255 11.62 0.89 -4.97
N ALA A 256 12.90 0.78 -4.66
CA ALA A 256 13.97 1.39 -5.44
C ALA A 256 14.27 0.61 -6.73
N LEU A 257 14.20 -0.73 -6.68
CA LEU A 257 14.54 -1.61 -7.79
C LEU A 257 13.80 -1.28 -9.11
N PRO A 258 12.48 -1.01 -9.14
CA PRO A 258 11.76 -0.65 -10.37
C PRO A 258 12.46 0.43 -11.20
N MET A 259 12.73 1.59 -10.59
CA MET A 259 13.33 2.75 -11.26
C MET A 259 14.80 2.53 -11.60
N VAL A 260 15.57 1.87 -10.72
CA VAL A 260 16.98 1.58 -10.94
C VAL A 260 17.17 0.60 -12.11
N VAL A 261 16.27 -0.39 -12.25
CA VAL A 261 16.24 -1.31 -13.40
C VAL A 261 15.87 -0.56 -14.68
N LEU A 262 14.83 0.28 -14.68
CA LEU A 262 14.46 1.09 -15.84
C LEU A 262 15.61 1.98 -16.32
N TYR A 263 16.27 2.69 -15.40
CA TYR A 263 17.46 3.49 -15.73
C TYR A 263 18.53 2.64 -16.41
N SER A 264 18.81 1.46 -15.87
CA SER A 264 19.87 0.58 -16.37
C SER A 264 19.56 0.06 -17.77
N LEU A 265 18.29 -0.27 -18.03
CA LEU A 265 17.83 -0.75 -19.34
C LEU A 265 17.81 0.38 -20.38
N TYR A 266 17.30 1.57 -20.04
CA TYR A 266 17.26 2.70 -20.98
C TYR A 266 18.64 3.26 -21.32
N SER A 267 19.51 3.38 -20.31
CA SER A 267 20.84 4.00 -20.49
C SER A 267 21.92 3.01 -20.94
N GLY A 268 21.68 1.70 -20.78
CA GLY A 268 22.69 0.65 -20.96
C GLY A 268 23.77 0.63 -19.87
N LYS A 269 23.61 1.40 -18.78
CA LYS A 269 24.58 1.50 -17.68
C LYS A 269 24.11 0.69 -16.47
N SER A 270 24.90 -0.26 -16.02
CA SER A 270 24.53 -1.15 -14.91
C SER A 270 25.11 -0.76 -13.55
N ASN A 271 25.93 0.30 -13.45
CA ASN A 271 26.63 0.65 -12.22
C ASN A 271 25.68 1.01 -11.06
N ARG A 272 24.55 1.67 -11.36
CA ARG A 272 23.54 2.02 -10.34
C ARG A 272 22.84 0.79 -9.78
N LEU A 273 22.39 -0.10 -10.67
CA LEU A 273 21.82 -1.38 -10.28
C LEU A 273 22.81 -2.25 -9.50
N ALA A 274 24.05 -2.36 -9.96
CA ALA A 274 25.08 -3.13 -9.27
C ALA A 274 25.34 -2.60 -7.85
N ASN A 275 25.37 -1.28 -7.66
CA ASN A 275 25.54 -0.66 -6.35
C ASN A 275 24.32 -0.93 -5.45
N TRP A 276 23.09 -0.79 -5.98
CA TRP A 276 21.88 -1.08 -5.21
C TRP A 276 21.86 -2.53 -4.73
N LEU A 277 22.08 -3.50 -5.63
CA LEU A 277 22.09 -4.93 -5.31
C LEU A 277 23.17 -5.33 -4.28
N GLN A 278 24.24 -4.55 -4.14
CA GLN A 278 25.28 -4.78 -3.12
C GLN A 278 24.87 -4.31 -1.72
N MET A 279 23.97 -3.33 -1.63
CA MET A 279 23.57 -2.72 -0.36
C MET A 279 22.12 -3.02 0.05
N SER A 280 21.28 -3.52 -0.87
CA SER A 280 19.87 -3.77 -0.58
C SER A 280 19.70 -4.85 0.50
N PRO A 281 18.68 -4.72 1.37
CA PRO A 281 18.42 -5.71 2.42
C PRO A 281 18.17 -7.11 1.87
N MET A 282 18.58 -8.15 2.60
CA MET A 282 18.23 -9.53 2.24
C MET A 282 16.77 -9.88 2.60
N LYS A 283 16.25 -9.30 3.69
CA LYS A 283 14.89 -9.55 4.20
C LYS A 283 13.91 -8.55 3.57
N GLN A 284 13.63 -8.74 2.29
CA GLN A 284 12.76 -7.86 1.52
C GLN A 284 11.89 -8.60 0.51
N PHE A 285 10.83 -7.95 0.05
CA PHE A 285 10.06 -8.33 -1.13
C PHE A 285 10.43 -7.42 -2.29
N THR A 286 10.89 -8.00 -3.40
CA THR A 286 11.26 -7.22 -4.59
C THR A 286 10.06 -7.05 -5.51
N THR A 287 9.87 -5.85 -6.06
CA THR A 287 8.80 -5.55 -7.02
C THR A 287 9.38 -4.92 -8.28
N LEU A 288 8.62 -4.96 -9.37
CA LEU A 288 8.81 -4.08 -10.55
C LEU A 288 7.55 -3.25 -10.75
N ASP A 289 6.41 -3.92 -10.68
CA ASP A 289 5.06 -3.39 -10.65
C ASP A 289 4.35 -3.78 -9.36
N THR A 290 3.41 -2.93 -8.95
CA THR A 290 2.44 -3.15 -7.87
C THR A 290 1.05 -2.75 -8.38
N HIS A 291 0.09 -2.60 -7.46
CA HIS A 291 -1.20 -2.00 -7.78
C HIS A 291 -1.14 -0.47 -7.89
N ASP A 292 -0.07 0.14 -7.37
CA ASP A 292 0.20 1.58 -7.43
C ASP A 292 1.13 1.92 -8.62
N GLY A 293 1.49 3.20 -8.74
CA GLY A 293 2.43 3.67 -9.75
C GLY A 293 3.90 3.35 -9.44
N ILE A 294 4.77 3.56 -10.43
CA ILE A 294 6.22 3.36 -10.29
C ILE A 294 6.81 4.54 -9.49
N GLY A 295 7.29 4.28 -8.28
CA GLY A 295 7.81 5.29 -7.36
C GLY A 295 9.16 5.90 -7.77
N VAL A 296 9.15 7.20 -8.07
CA VAL A 296 10.34 7.98 -8.44
C VAL A 296 11.13 8.39 -7.20
N VAL A 297 10.44 8.76 -6.12
CA VAL A 297 11.07 9.19 -4.86
C VAL A 297 11.89 8.08 -4.20
N ASP A 298 11.47 6.83 -4.37
CA ASP A 298 12.12 5.65 -3.79
C ASP A 298 13.55 5.43 -4.31
N ALA A 299 13.86 5.93 -5.51
CA ALA A 299 15.18 5.84 -6.13
C ALA A 299 16.04 7.11 -5.98
N ARG A 300 15.59 8.09 -5.19
CA ARG A 300 16.36 9.31 -4.90
C ARG A 300 17.68 8.96 -4.22
N ASP A 301 18.74 9.69 -4.60
CA ASP A 301 20.14 9.51 -4.19
C ASP A 301 20.79 8.17 -4.60
N LEU A 302 20.01 7.15 -4.99
CA LEU A 302 20.53 5.98 -5.71
C LEU A 302 20.82 6.35 -7.16
N LEU A 303 19.89 7.05 -7.79
CA LEU A 303 20.04 7.76 -9.06
C LEU A 303 20.24 9.26 -8.76
N THR A 304 21.08 9.95 -9.54
CA THR A 304 21.13 11.43 -9.44
C THR A 304 19.85 12.04 -9.97
N ASP A 305 19.58 13.31 -9.61
CA ASP A 305 18.44 14.06 -10.16
C ASP A 305 18.42 14.02 -11.71
N GLU A 306 19.57 14.19 -12.36
CA GLU A 306 19.68 14.07 -13.83
C GLU A 306 19.34 12.66 -14.35
N GLU A 307 19.72 11.60 -13.62
CA GLU A 307 19.43 10.20 -13.98
C GLU A 307 17.95 9.86 -13.74
N LEU A 308 17.33 10.40 -12.68
CA LEU A 308 15.89 10.28 -12.42
C LEU A 308 15.08 11.00 -13.47
N ASP A 309 15.43 12.24 -13.79
CA ASP A 309 14.80 13.03 -14.85
C ASP A 309 14.93 12.32 -16.20
N TYR A 310 16.13 11.83 -16.52
CA TYR A 310 16.36 11.04 -17.73
C TYR A 310 15.45 9.80 -17.78
N THR A 311 15.39 9.02 -16.69
CA THR A 311 14.60 7.78 -16.63
C THR A 311 13.12 8.06 -16.74
N SER A 312 12.62 9.04 -16.00
CA SER A 312 11.22 9.47 -16.04
C SER A 312 10.83 9.98 -17.43
N ASN A 313 11.68 10.81 -18.05
CA ASN A 313 11.46 11.29 -19.41
C ASN A 313 11.48 10.16 -20.44
N LYS A 314 12.39 9.19 -20.29
CA LYS A 314 12.46 8.02 -21.16
C LYS A 314 11.26 7.11 -21.00
N LEU A 315 10.72 6.96 -19.80
CA LEU A 315 9.47 6.25 -19.58
C LEU A 315 8.33 6.91 -20.38
N TYR A 316 8.23 8.24 -20.43
CA TYR A 316 7.22 8.91 -21.28
C TYR A 316 7.50 8.83 -22.80
N GLU A 317 8.75 8.60 -23.22
CA GLU A 317 9.13 8.49 -24.64
C GLU A 317 8.95 7.06 -25.18
N VAL A 318 9.40 6.07 -24.39
CA VAL A 318 9.37 4.64 -24.69
C VAL A 318 8.02 4.05 -24.32
N GLY A 319 7.41 4.57 -23.27
CA GLY A 319 6.16 4.09 -22.69
C GLY A 319 5.02 4.11 -23.71
N ALA A 320 4.45 2.95 -24.01
CA ALA A 320 3.28 2.87 -24.87
C ALA A 320 2.13 3.68 -24.24
N ASN A 321 1.83 4.85 -24.82
CA ASN A 321 0.74 5.74 -24.44
C ASN A 321 0.79 6.32 -23.01
N VAL A 322 1.95 6.31 -22.33
CA VAL A 322 2.08 6.96 -21.02
C VAL A 322 2.08 8.48 -21.19
N LYS A 323 1.20 9.19 -20.50
CA LYS A 323 1.15 10.66 -20.52
C LYS A 323 1.27 11.20 -19.11
N ARG A 324 2.01 12.29 -18.93
CA ARG A 324 2.17 12.99 -17.64
C ARG A 324 0.84 13.34 -16.96
N ILE A 325 -0.20 13.58 -17.76
CA ILE A 325 -1.52 13.93 -17.23
C ILE A 325 -2.14 12.78 -16.42
N TYR A 326 -1.78 11.53 -16.71
CA TYR A 326 -2.31 10.34 -16.04
C TYR A 326 -1.79 10.19 -14.61
N SER A 327 -0.64 10.81 -14.30
CA SER A 327 -0.06 10.82 -12.95
C SER A 327 -0.35 12.15 -12.22
N SER A 328 -1.46 12.82 -12.52
CA SER A 328 -1.84 14.09 -11.89
C SER A 328 -3.15 13.96 -11.11
N GLU A 329 -3.44 14.91 -10.23
CA GLU A 329 -4.71 15.00 -9.49
C GLU A 329 -5.95 14.95 -10.39
N LYS A 330 -5.82 15.30 -11.68
CA LYS A 330 -6.92 15.18 -12.66
C LYS A 330 -7.42 13.74 -12.85
N TYR A 331 -6.60 12.74 -12.48
CA TYR A 331 -6.90 11.31 -12.54
C TYR A 331 -6.86 10.69 -11.14
N ASN A 332 -7.24 11.46 -10.11
CA ASN A 332 -7.29 11.03 -8.72
C ASN A 332 -5.96 10.47 -8.17
N ASN A 333 -4.84 10.69 -8.87
CA ASN A 333 -3.54 10.30 -8.38
C ASN A 333 -3.10 11.25 -7.27
N LEU A 334 -3.10 10.76 -6.03
CA LEU A 334 -2.65 11.47 -4.83
C LEU A 334 -1.12 11.45 -4.71
N ASP A 335 -0.44 10.62 -5.51
CA ASP A 335 0.99 10.37 -5.43
C ASP A 335 1.74 11.07 -6.55
N ILE A 336 2.02 12.36 -6.33
CA ILE A 336 2.81 13.21 -7.26
C ILE A 336 4.24 12.69 -7.53
N TYR A 337 4.67 11.65 -6.82
CA TYR A 337 5.98 11.02 -6.91
C TYR A 337 5.99 9.66 -7.61
N GLN A 338 4.84 9.19 -8.09
CA GLN A 338 4.71 7.93 -8.82
C GLN A 338 4.35 8.17 -10.29
N ILE A 339 4.76 7.25 -11.17
CA ILE A 339 4.41 7.26 -12.59
C ILE A 339 3.49 6.08 -12.88
N ASN A 340 2.27 6.39 -13.33
CA ASN A 340 1.24 5.39 -13.59
C ASN A 340 1.45 4.79 -14.99
N SER A 341 1.95 3.58 -15.00
CA SER A 341 2.14 2.75 -16.18
C SER A 341 2.28 1.31 -15.73
N THR A 342 1.77 0.37 -16.53
CA THR A 342 2.22 -1.01 -16.43
C THR A 342 3.73 -1.06 -16.69
N TYR A 343 4.44 -1.97 -16.01
CA TYR A 343 5.88 -2.08 -16.18
C TYR A 343 6.28 -2.60 -17.56
N TYR A 344 5.42 -3.42 -18.18
CA TYR A 344 5.61 -3.87 -19.57
C TYR A 344 5.51 -2.70 -20.54
N SER A 345 4.49 -1.83 -20.41
CA SER A 345 4.41 -0.63 -21.23
C SER A 345 5.50 0.37 -20.94
N ALA A 346 6.00 0.50 -19.71
CA ALA A 346 7.18 1.32 -19.41
C ALA A 346 8.39 0.89 -20.24
N LEU A 347 8.55 -0.41 -20.51
CA LEU A 347 9.61 -0.96 -21.36
C LEU A 347 9.27 -0.95 -22.86
N GLY A 348 8.18 -0.29 -23.27
CA GLY A 348 7.79 -0.13 -24.66
C GLY A 348 7.14 -1.38 -25.25
N ASN A 349 6.50 -2.21 -24.41
CA ASN A 349 5.94 -3.50 -24.80
C ASN A 349 6.99 -4.42 -25.47
N ASP A 350 8.24 -4.39 -24.98
CA ASP A 350 9.34 -5.21 -25.51
C ASP A 350 9.58 -6.45 -24.63
N ASP A 351 9.28 -7.63 -25.17
CA ASP A 351 9.39 -8.92 -24.48
C ASP A 351 10.80 -9.19 -23.95
N ALA A 352 11.84 -8.84 -24.71
CA ALA A 352 13.21 -9.12 -24.33
C ALA A 352 13.65 -8.27 -23.13
N SER A 353 13.32 -6.97 -23.15
CA SER A 353 13.59 -6.05 -22.06
C SER A 353 12.77 -6.41 -20.82
N TYR A 354 11.51 -6.82 -20.99
CA TYR A 354 10.65 -7.25 -19.90
C TYR A 354 11.11 -8.55 -19.24
N LEU A 355 11.50 -9.54 -20.06
CA LEU A 355 12.07 -10.78 -19.53
C LEU A 355 13.37 -10.49 -18.78
N LEU A 356 14.23 -9.62 -19.31
CA LEU A 356 15.47 -9.24 -18.65
C LEU A 356 15.20 -8.53 -17.31
N SER A 357 14.23 -7.62 -17.24
CA SER A 357 13.89 -6.93 -15.98
C SER A 357 13.42 -7.92 -14.90
N ARG A 358 12.57 -8.90 -15.27
CA ARG A 358 12.13 -9.97 -14.36
C ARG A 358 13.27 -10.89 -13.93
N VAL A 359 14.21 -11.21 -14.83
CA VAL A 359 15.43 -11.94 -14.44
C VAL A 359 16.24 -11.15 -13.42
N LEU A 360 16.44 -9.85 -13.63
CA LEU A 360 17.13 -8.99 -12.67
C LEU A 360 16.41 -8.96 -11.31
N GLN A 361 15.08 -8.88 -11.30
CA GLN A 361 14.27 -8.95 -10.08
C GLN A 361 14.42 -10.28 -9.34
N CYS A 362 14.27 -11.41 -10.03
CA CYS A 362 14.33 -12.73 -9.41
C CYS A 362 15.73 -13.10 -8.88
N PHE A 363 16.78 -12.46 -9.39
CA PHE A 363 18.15 -12.64 -8.91
C PHE A 363 18.57 -11.56 -7.88
N ALA A 364 17.75 -10.54 -7.65
CA ALA A 364 17.99 -9.55 -6.60
C ALA A 364 17.79 -10.17 -5.21
N PRO A 365 18.44 -9.65 -4.16
CA PRO A 365 18.18 -10.07 -2.78
C PRO A 365 16.70 -9.93 -2.40
N GLY A 366 16.08 -10.98 -1.87
CA GLY A 366 14.69 -10.95 -1.40
C GLY A 366 13.75 -11.90 -2.15
N ILE A 367 12.46 -11.79 -1.83
CA ILE A 367 11.39 -12.63 -2.37
C ILE A 367 10.69 -11.86 -3.50
N PRO A 368 10.66 -12.36 -4.75
CA PRO A 368 10.07 -11.62 -5.86
C PRO A 368 8.53 -11.64 -5.79
N GLN A 369 7.95 -10.45 -5.77
CA GLN A 369 6.53 -10.24 -6.00
C GLN A 369 6.28 -9.85 -7.46
N VAL A 370 5.30 -10.50 -8.08
CA VAL A 370 4.91 -10.27 -9.47
C VAL A 370 3.45 -9.83 -9.47
N TYR A 371 3.17 -8.61 -9.92
CA TYR A 371 1.80 -8.14 -10.07
C TYR A 371 1.11 -8.83 -11.25
N TYR A 372 -0.19 -9.14 -11.11
CA TYR A 372 -0.91 -9.96 -12.10
C TYR A 372 -0.89 -9.38 -13.52
N VAL A 373 -0.91 -8.05 -13.67
CA VAL A 373 -0.80 -7.40 -14.98
C VAL A 373 0.55 -7.71 -15.60
N GLY A 374 1.63 -7.56 -14.83
CA GLY A 374 2.97 -7.91 -15.27
C GLY A 374 3.15 -9.41 -15.55
N LEU A 375 2.58 -10.28 -14.71
CA LEU A 375 2.61 -11.73 -14.94
C LEU A 375 2.07 -12.10 -16.34
N LEU A 376 1.12 -11.31 -16.84
CA LEU A 376 0.49 -11.48 -18.15
C LEU A 376 1.07 -10.56 -19.24
N ALA A 377 2.17 -9.84 -18.97
CA ALA A 377 2.73 -8.80 -19.85
C ALA A 377 1.66 -7.80 -20.34
N GLY A 378 0.76 -7.40 -19.43
CA GLY A 378 -0.34 -6.51 -19.74
C GLY A 378 0.13 -5.10 -20.07
N GLU A 379 -0.47 -4.53 -21.11
CA GLU A 379 -0.22 -3.15 -21.54
C GLU A 379 -1.08 -2.16 -20.74
N ASN A 380 -0.80 -0.86 -20.89
CA ASN A 380 -1.64 0.20 -20.33
C ASN A 380 -3.09 0.12 -20.84
N ASP A 381 -4.04 -0.01 -19.91
CA ASP A 381 -5.47 0.07 -20.21
C ASP A 381 -5.95 1.53 -20.23
N ILE A 382 -5.73 2.20 -21.36
CA ILE A 382 -6.08 3.60 -21.54
C ILE A 382 -7.60 3.81 -21.55
N GLU A 383 -8.37 2.83 -22.01
CA GLU A 383 -9.84 2.93 -22.04
C GLU A 383 -10.41 2.92 -20.62
N LEU A 384 -9.93 2.01 -19.76
CA LEU A 384 -10.31 1.98 -18.36
C LEU A 384 -9.86 3.24 -17.62
N LEU A 385 -8.61 3.67 -17.80
CA LEU A 385 -8.07 4.88 -17.19
C LEU A 385 -8.89 6.13 -17.58
N GLU A 386 -9.25 6.27 -18.86
CA GLU A 386 -10.01 7.43 -19.32
C GLU A 386 -11.47 7.40 -18.87
N SER A 387 -12.07 6.21 -18.69
CA SER A 387 -13.46 6.06 -18.26
C SER A 387 -13.64 6.16 -16.74
N SER A 388 -12.72 5.58 -15.96
CA SER A 388 -12.73 5.61 -14.50
C SER A 388 -12.18 6.91 -13.93
N LYS A 389 -11.19 7.51 -14.60
CA LYS A 389 -10.35 8.59 -14.05
C LYS A 389 -9.58 8.20 -12.79
N GLU A 390 -9.36 6.90 -12.59
CA GLU A 390 -8.51 6.35 -11.54
C GLU A 390 -7.16 5.95 -12.15
N GLY A 391 -6.10 6.56 -11.62
CA GLY A 391 -4.74 6.52 -12.13
C GLY A 391 -4.04 5.18 -11.99
#